data_AF-A0A6A4R5Y9-F1
#
_entry.id   AF-A0A6A4R5Y9-F1
#
_cell.length_a   1.000
_cell.length_b   1.000
_cell.length_c   1.000
_cell.angle_alpha   90.00
_cell.angle_beta   90.00
_cell.angle_gamma   90.00
#
_symmetry.space_group_name_H-M   'P 1'
#
loop_
_entity.id
_entity.type
_entity.pdbx_description
1 polymer ?
#
loop_
_entity_poly.entity_id
_entity_poly.type
_entity_poly.pdbx_seq_one_letter_code
_entity_poly.pdbx_strand_id
1 'polypeptide(L)' 'MRHRKSGRHLNRTSSHRQAMFRNMSVSLVEHEVIKTTLPKAKELRR' A
#
# COMPACT_ATOMS: atom_id res chain seq x y z
N MET A 1 -23.22 5.76 4.97
CA MET A 1 -22.25 4.70 4.58
C MET A 1 -21.92 4.84 3.10
N ARG A 2 -20.65 4.83 2.69
CA ARG A 2 -20.30 4.78 1.26
C ARG A 2 -20.32 3.31 0.80
N HIS A 3 -21.26 2.97 -0.06
CA HIS A 3 -21.33 1.62 -0.64
C HIS A 3 -20.15 1.38 -1.61
N ARG A 4 -19.65 0.14 -1.67
CA ARG A 4 -18.59 -0.31 -2.59
C ARG A 4 -17.26 0.47 -2.49
N LYS A 5 -16.89 0.96 -1.30
CA LYS A 5 -15.61 1.66 -1.11
C LYS A 5 -14.42 0.71 -1.32
N SER A 6 -13.67 0.92 -2.40
CA SER A 6 -12.36 0.31 -2.64
C SER A 6 -11.23 1.26 -2.18
N GLY A 7 -10.08 0.70 -1.82
CA GLY A 7 -8.91 1.47 -1.40
C GLY A 7 -8.96 1.99 0.05
N ARG A 8 -7.79 2.09 0.67
CA ARG A 8 -7.61 2.78 1.97
C ARG A 8 -6.76 4.04 1.78
N HIS A 9 -7.15 5.12 2.47
CA HIS A 9 -6.43 6.41 2.41
C HIS A 9 -5.10 6.41 3.17
N LEU A 10 -4.93 5.52 4.15
CA LEU A 10 -3.71 5.37 4.97
C LEU A 10 -3.20 6.69 5.59
N ASN A 11 -4.11 7.64 5.84
CA ASN A 11 -3.84 9.00 6.32
C ASN A 11 -2.75 9.72 5.50
N ARG A 12 -2.73 9.51 4.18
CA ARG A 12 -1.75 10.08 3.25
C ARG A 12 -2.44 10.71 2.04
N THR A 13 -1.77 11.65 1.39
CA THR A 13 -2.18 12.17 0.07
C THR A 13 -2.05 11.10 -1.01
N SER A 14 -2.68 11.30 -2.16
CA SER A 14 -2.56 10.40 -3.32
C SER A 14 -1.11 10.24 -3.78
N SER A 15 -0.38 11.36 -3.91
CA SER A 15 1.02 11.38 -4.32
C SER A 15 1.92 10.59 -3.37
N HIS A 16 1.77 10.80 -2.06
CA HIS A 16 2.53 10.06 -1.05
C HIS A 16 2.21 8.56 -1.13
N ARG A 17 0.93 8.17 -1.27
CA ARG A 17 0.59 6.74 -1.40
C ARG A 17 1.25 6.10 -2.62
N GLN A 18 1.24 6.77 -3.78
CA GLN A 18 1.89 6.26 -4.99
C GLN A 18 3.38 6.03 -4.77
N ALA A 19 4.10 7.01 -4.20
CA ALA A 19 5.52 6.87 -3.89
C ALA A 19 5.79 5.75 -2.88
N MET A 20 4.98 5.67 -1.81
CA MET A 20 5.09 4.63 -0.78
C MET A 20 4.90 3.23 -1.36
N PHE A 21 3.89 3.01 -2.21
CA PHE A 21 3.66 1.71 -2.83
C PHE A 21 4.76 1.33 -3.81
N ARG A 22 5.27 2.27 -4.62
CA ARG A 22 6.44 2.04 -5.50
C ARG A 22 7.64 1.54 -4.71
N ASN A 23 7.99 2.21 -3.61
CA ASN A 23 9.11 1.81 -2.78
C ASN A 23 8.89 0.43 -2.14
N MET A 24 7.68 0.16 -1.64
CA MET A 24 7.37 -1.17 -1.07
C MET A 24 7.40 -2.28 -2.12
N SER A 25 6.98 -2.03 -3.37
CA SER A 25 7.09 -3.00 -4.46
C SER A 25 8.54 -3.30 -4.80
N VAL A 26 9.40 -2.26 -4.89
CA VAL A 26 10.84 -2.44 -5.14
C VAL A 26 11.48 -3.28 -4.03
N SER A 27 11.26 -2.92 -2.76
CA SER A 27 11.82 -3.68 -1.63
C SER A 27 11.29 -5.11 -1.56
N LEU A 28 10.06 -5.37 -2.00
CA LEU A 28 9.51 -6.73 -2.05
C LEU A 28 10.20 -7.59 -3.12
N VAL A 29 10.52 -7.01 -4.27
CA VAL A 29 11.27 -7.71 -5.33
C VAL A 29 12.73 -7.94 -4.90
N GLU A 30 13.34 -6.97 -4.23
CA GLU A 30 14.75 -7.04 -3.82
C GLU A 30 15.00 -8.01 -2.66
N HIS A 31 14.10 -8.06 -1.69
CA HIS A 31 14.29 -8.82 -0.45
C HIS A 31 13.36 -10.03 -0.31
N GLU A 32 12.50 -10.27 -1.31
CA GLU A 32 11.49 -11.35 -1.39
C GLU A 32 10.41 -11.35 -0.29
N VAL A 33 10.68 -10.70 0.85
CA VAL A 33 9.79 -10.56 2.01
C VAL A 33 10.00 -9.18 2.65
N ILE A 34 8.89 -8.49 2.95
CA ILE A 34 8.92 -7.23 3.71
C ILE A 34 7.97 -7.28 4.90
N LYS A 35 8.38 -6.67 6.02
CA LYS A 35 7.51 -6.48 7.19
C LYS A 35 6.79 -5.14 7.08
N THR A 36 5.46 -5.18 7.04
CA THR A 36 4.63 -3.97 7.01
C THR A 36 3.33 -4.18 7.78
N THR A 37 2.47 -3.16 7.86
CA THR A 37 1.19 -3.29 8.53
C THR A 37 0.19 -4.03 7.66
N LEU A 38 -0.71 -4.81 8.28
CA LEU A 38 -1.77 -5.53 7.57
C LEU A 38 -2.53 -4.67 6.55
N PRO A 39 -2.94 -3.42 6.86
CA PRO A 39 -3.62 -2.61 5.87
C PRO A 39 -2.74 -2.21 4.70
N LYS A 40 -1.45 -1.90 4.90
CA LYS A 40 -0.53 -1.58 3.80
C LYS A 40 -0.29 -2.79 2.91
N ALA A 41 -0.08 -3.98 3.49
CA ALA A 41 0.11 -5.23 2.74
C ALA A 41 -1.11 -5.57 1.88
N LYS A 42 -2.33 -5.47 2.43
CA LYS A 42 -3.56 -5.74 1.67
C LYS A 42 -3.79 -4.77 0.52
N GLU A 43 -3.39 -3.51 0.68
CA GLU A 43 -3.49 -2.51 -0.40
C GLU A 43 -2.35 -2.64 -1.43
N LEU A 44 -1.16 -3.08 -1.03
CA LEU A 44 -0.04 -3.35 -1.95
C LEU A 44 -0.32 -4.55 -2.86
N ARG A 45 -1.08 -5.54 -2.39
CA ARG A 45 -1.45 -6.75 -3.16
C ARG A 45 -2.60 -6.52 -4.15
N ARG A 46 -3.37 -5.43 -4.01
CA ARG A 46 -4.54 -5.18 -4.85
C ARG A 46 -4.15 -4.79 -6.26
#